data_AF-A0A2C6BNB7-F1
#
_entry.id   AF-A0A2C6BNB7-F1
#
_cell.length_a   1.000
_cell.length_b   1.000
_cell.length_c   1.000
_cell.angle_alpha   90.00
_cell.angle_beta   90.00
_cell.angle_gamma   90.00
#
_symmetry.space_group_name_H-M   'P 1'
#
loop_
_entity.id
_entity.type
_entity.pdbx_description
1 polymer ?
#
loop_
_entity_poly.entity_id
_entity_poly.type
_entity_poly.pdbx_seq_one_letter_code
_entity_poly.pdbx_strand_id
1 'polypeptide(L)'
;MLKTKFVDKILEVMSEEADRIWIDNKEVTVCFKDSKDVDGNAEILKHIYTLQLNKAVGEYRIKIDYEFKNIEIHKGTKFVCLRGFGKYGVTGIWAMILEEIEKDRNMEDKK
;
A
#
# COMPACT_ATOMS: atom_id res chain seq x y z
N MET A 1 8.66 5.23 -13.58
CA MET A 1 7.72 6.34 -13.27
C MET A 1 6.41 6.36 -14.09
N LEU A 2 6.07 5.32 -14.87
CA LEU A 2 4.68 5.09 -15.31
C LEU A 2 3.97 4.08 -14.39
N LYS A 3 4.66 2.96 -14.08
CA LYS A 3 4.16 1.90 -13.19
C LYS A 3 3.76 2.43 -11.80
N THR A 4 4.55 3.33 -11.21
CA THR A 4 4.24 3.95 -9.91
C THR A 4 2.92 4.74 -9.97
N LYS A 5 2.79 5.65 -10.95
CA LYS A 5 1.58 6.47 -11.13
C LYS A 5 0.33 5.63 -11.41
N PHE A 6 0.49 4.52 -12.11
CA PHE A 6 -0.59 3.57 -12.34
C PHE A 6 -1.06 2.92 -11.03
N VAL A 7 -0.13 2.41 -10.22
CA VAL A 7 -0.44 1.82 -8.91
C VAL A 7 -1.06 2.87 -7.99
N ASP A 8 -0.53 4.10 -7.97
CA ASP A 8 -1.10 5.21 -7.21
C ASP A 8 -2.57 5.45 -7.59
N LYS A 9 -2.91 5.46 -8.88
CA LYS A 9 -4.30 5.65 -9.32
C LYS A 9 -5.21 4.50 -8.87
N ILE A 10 -4.72 3.26 -8.90
CA ILE A 10 -5.49 2.12 -8.37
C ILE A 10 -5.71 2.29 -6.87
N LEU A 11 -4.65 2.58 -6.09
CA LEU A 11 -4.77 2.78 -4.64
C LEU A 11 -5.64 4.01 -4.28
N GLU A 12 -5.70 5.01 -5.15
CA GLU A 12 -6.61 6.15 -5.01
C GLU A 12 -8.07 5.71 -5.13
N VAL A 13 -8.41 4.97 -6.19
CA VAL A 13 -9.76 4.42 -6.40
C VAL A 13 -10.13 3.43 -5.30
N MET A 14 -9.18 2.62 -4.82
CA MET A 14 -9.40 1.70 -3.70
C MET A 14 -9.85 2.41 -2.41
N SER A 15 -9.64 3.73 -2.27
CA SER A 15 -10.17 4.48 -1.13
C SER A 15 -11.69 4.54 -1.09
N GLU A 16 -12.36 4.31 -2.22
CA GLU A 16 -13.82 4.22 -2.32
C GLU A 16 -14.30 2.83 -1.91
N GLU A 17 -13.54 1.79 -2.24
CA GLU A 17 -13.94 0.37 -2.09
C GLU A 17 -13.44 -0.31 -0.81
N ALA A 18 -12.30 0.11 -0.26
CA ALA A 18 -11.65 -0.55 0.86
C ALA A 18 -11.55 0.36 2.10
N ASP A 19 -11.71 -0.24 3.27
CA ASP A 19 -11.34 0.39 4.53
C ASP A 19 -9.82 0.31 4.74
N ARG A 20 -9.23 -0.84 4.42
CA ARG A 20 -7.80 -1.12 4.69
C ARG A 20 -7.21 -2.06 3.66
N ILE A 21 -5.92 -1.89 3.38
CA ILE A 21 -5.11 -2.80 2.59
C ILE A 21 -3.85 -3.17 3.38
N TRP A 22 -3.53 -4.45 3.44
CA TRP A 22 -2.26 -4.96 3.96
C TRP A 22 -1.45 -5.57 2.83
N ILE A 23 -0.16 -5.31 2.82
CA ILE A 23 0.80 -5.83 1.83
C ILE A 23 1.99 -6.37 2.62
N ASP A 24 2.31 -7.63 2.45
CA ASP A 24 3.56 -8.22 2.94
C ASP A 24 4.27 -9.00 1.84
N ASN A 25 5.35 -9.70 2.17
CA ASN A 25 6.13 -10.48 1.20
C ASN A 25 5.39 -11.70 0.65
N LYS A 26 4.27 -12.10 1.25
CA LYS A 26 3.47 -13.26 0.84
C LYS A 26 2.31 -12.82 -0.03
N GLU A 27 1.50 -11.88 0.44
CA GLU A 27 0.21 -11.55 -0.18
C GLU A 27 -0.20 -10.08 -0.03
N VAL A 28 -1.31 -9.75 -0.70
CA VAL A 28 -2.04 -8.49 -0.54
C VAL A 28 -3.42 -8.82 0.00
N THR A 29 -3.79 -8.28 1.15
CA THR A 29 -5.11 -8.47 1.73
C THR A 29 -5.88 -7.16 1.69
N VAL A 30 -7.14 -7.22 1.25
CA VAL A 30 -8.03 -6.05 1.18
C VAL A 30 -9.22 -6.26 2.10
N CYS A 31 -9.47 -5.31 3.01
CA CYS A 31 -10.72 -5.22 3.76
C CYS A 31 -11.65 -4.27 3.00
N PHE A 32 -12.59 -4.85 2.25
CA PHE A 32 -13.61 -4.11 1.52
C PHE A 32 -14.65 -3.52 2.47
N LYS A 33 -15.19 -2.36 2.10
CA LYS A 33 -16.27 -1.70 2.84
C LYS A 33 -17.57 -2.48 2.77
N ASP A 34 -17.94 -2.91 1.56
CA ASP A 34 -19.08 -3.80 1.35
C ASP A 34 -18.60 -5.24 1.19
N SER A 35 -18.52 -5.96 2.32
CA SER A 35 -18.13 -7.36 2.31
C SER A 35 -19.19 -8.31 1.72
N LYS A 36 -20.40 -7.82 1.40
CA LYS A 36 -21.48 -8.64 0.83
C LYS A 36 -21.39 -8.73 -0.70
N ASP A 37 -20.72 -7.78 -1.35
CA ASP A 37 -20.47 -7.83 -2.79
C ASP A 37 -19.32 -8.81 -3.11
N VAL A 38 -19.61 -10.11 -3.08
CA VAL A 38 -18.61 -11.16 -3.27
C VAL A 38 -18.02 -11.12 -4.68
N ASP A 39 -18.84 -10.88 -5.71
CA ASP A 39 -18.42 -10.92 -7.10
C ASP A 39 -17.59 -9.70 -7.49
N GLY A 40 -18.02 -8.48 -7.11
CA GLY A 40 -17.26 -7.25 -7.34
C GLY A 40 -15.92 -7.26 -6.62
N ASN A 41 -15.92 -7.67 -5.34
CA ASN A 41 -14.69 -7.80 -4.56
C ASN A 41 -13.70 -8.79 -5.18
N ALA A 42 -14.19 -9.93 -5.70
CA ALA A 42 -13.36 -10.92 -6.38
C ALA A 42 -12.74 -10.36 -7.68
N GLU A 43 -13.46 -9.54 -8.43
CA GLU A 43 -12.94 -8.89 -9.64
C GLU A 43 -11.87 -7.84 -9.33
N ILE A 44 -12.08 -7.02 -8.30
CA ILE A 44 -11.07 -6.06 -7.84
C ILE A 44 -9.80 -6.78 -7.37
N LEU A 45 -9.94 -7.87 -6.60
CA LEU A 45 -8.79 -8.66 -6.13
C LEU A 45 -7.95 -9.23 -7.29
N LYS A 46 -8.58 -9.71 -8.37
CA LYS A 46 -7.84 -10.17 -9.56
C LYS A 46 -6.93 -9.08 -10.11
N HIS A 47 -7.42 -7.85 -10.21
CA HIS A 47 -6.64 -6.71 -10.67
C HIS A 47 -5.51 -6.37 -9.69
N ILE A 48 -5.80 -6.30 -8.39
CA ILE A 48 -4.79 -6.02 -7.35
C ILE A 48 -3.66 -7.06 -7.37
N TYR A 49 -3.97 -8.35 -7.48
CA TYR A 49 -2.95 -9.40 -7.50
C TYR A 49 -2.05 -9.34 -8.75
N THR A 50 -2.55 -8.83 -9.88
CA THR A 50 -1.72 -8.64 -11.07
C THR A 50 -0.63 -7.58 -10.88
N LEU A 51 -0.81 -6.64 -9.93
CA LEU A 51 0.17 -5.60 -9.61
C LEU A 51 1.42 -6.15 -8.91
N GLN A 52 1.32 -7.33 -8.28
CA GLN A 52 2.41 -7.98 -7.54
C GLN A 52 3.09 -7.07 -6.50
N LEU A 53 2.29 -6.29 -5.75
CA LEU A 53 2.78 -5.33 -4.76
C LEU A 53 3.62 -6.00 -3.67
N ASN A 54 3.27 -7.22 -3.28
CA ASN A 54 4.01 -8.07 -2.34
C ASN A 54 5.48 -8.24 -2.74
N LYS A 55 5.76 -8.44 -4.04
CA LYS A 55 7.13 -8.55 -4.55
C LYS A 55 7.88 -7.22 -4.48
N ALA A 56 7.18 -6.12 -4.71
CA ALA A 56 7.78 -4.78 -4.73
C ALA A 56 8.17 -4.31 -3.33
N VAL A 57 7.36 -4.61 -2.31
CA VAL A 57 7.67 -4.23 -0.93
C VAL A 57 8.76 -5.11 -0.31
N GLY A 58 8.99 -6.33 -0.81
CA GLY A 58 10.04 -7.21 -0.29
C GLY A 58 9.79 -7.54 1.19
N GLU A 59 10.81 -7.41 2.05
CA GLU A 59 10.72 -7.71 3.49
C GLU A 59 9.85 -6.75 4.32
N TYR A 60 9.33 -5.69 3.71
CA TYR A 60 8.52 -4.67 4.38
C TYR A 60 7.07 -5.12 4.46
N ARG A 61 6.39 -4.72 5.54
CA ARG A 61 4.94 -4.90 5.71
C ARG A 61 4.28 -3.53 5.72
N ILE A 62 3.31 -3.35 4.84
CA ILE A 62 2.61 -2.09 4.62
C ILE A 62 1.16 -2.26 5.06
N LYS A 63 0.63 -1.27 5.79
CA LYS A 63 -0.81 -1.12 6.03
C LYS A 63 -1.24 0.24 5.53
N ILE A 64 -2.22 0.27 4.64
CA ILE A 64 -2.89 1.47 4.16
C ILE A 64 -4.25 1.48 4.85
N ASP A 65 -4.51 2.50 5.66
CA ASP A 65 -5.74 2.66 6.42
C ASP A 65 -6.51 3.86 5.86
N TYR A 66 -7.58 3.60 5.09
CA TYR A 66 -8.35 4.64 4.43
C TYR A 66 -9.32 5.35 5.38
N GLU A 67 -9.81 4.63 6.39
CA GLU A 67 -10.66 5.16 7.46
C GLU A 67 -9.93 6.25 8.26
N PHE A 68 -8.71 5.93 8.74
CA PHE A 68 -7.91 6.87 9.52
C PHE A 68 -6.90 7.66 8.69
N LYS A 69 -6.88 7.45 7.37
CA LYS A 69 -5.99 8.11 6.40
C LYS A 69 -4.52 7.99 6.78
N ASN A 70 -4.06 6.80 7.17
CA ASN A 70 -2.69 6.57 7.61
C ASN A 70 -2.01 5.48 6.78
N ILE A 71 -0.69 5.58 6.60
CA ILE A 71 0.14 4.52 6.03
C ILE A 71 1.13 4.10 7.11
N GLU A 72 1.19 2.80 7.39
CA GLU A 72 2.16 2.20 8.30
C GLU A 72 3.13 1.33 7.49
N ILE A 73 4.43 1.49 7.75
CA ILE A 73 5.51 0.76 7.09
C ILE A 73 6.35 0.11 8.19
N HIS A 74 6.41 -1.22 8.19
CA HIS A 74 7.08 -2.02 9.20
C HIS A 74 8.20 -2.84 8.57
N LYS A 75 9.38 -2.90 9.20
CA LYS A 75 10.48 -3.81 8.84
C LYS A 75 11.21 -4.28 10.10
N GLY A 76 11.06 -5.56 10.45
CA GLY A 76 11.55 -6.07 11.73
C GLY A 76 10.95 -5.28 12.90
N THR A 77 11.81 -4.60 13.67
CA THR A 77 11.43 -3.70 14.78
C THR A 77 11.29 -2.22 14.36
N LYS A 78 11.64 -1.87 13.12
CA LYS A 78 11.49 -0.50 12.59
C LYS A 78 10.05 -0.24 12.17
N PHE A 79 9.59 0.98 12.42
CA PHE A 79 8.24 1.44 12.12
C PHE A 79 8.22 2.90 11.66
N VAL A 80 7.49 3.17 10.58
CA VAL A 80 7.18 4.51 10.08
C VAL A 80 5.66 4.65 9.93
N CYS A 81 5.11 5.77 10.39
CA CYS A 81 3.69 6.10 10.24
C CYS A 81 3.54 7.45 9.52
N LEU A 82 2.94 7.42 8.33
CA LEU A 82 2.59 8.62 7.55
C LEU A 82 1.12 8.96 7.81
N ARG A 83 0.87 9.97 8.64
CA ARG A 83 -0.48 10.41 8.99
C ARG A 83 -1.10 11.30 7.92
N GLY A 84 -2.42 11.24 7.75
CA GLY A 84 -3.16 12.03 6.75
C GLY A 84 -2.75 11.75 5.31
N PHE A 85 -2.26 10.53 5.04
CA PHE A 85 -1.58 10.14 3.80
C PHE A 85 -0.41 11.07 3.40
N GLY A 86 0.26 11.69 4.37
CA GLY A 86 1.47 12.48 4.13
C GLY A 86 1.30 13.61 3.10
N LYS A 87 2.38 13.93 2.39
CA LYS A 87 2.47 15.11 1.50
C LYS A 87 1.68 14.99 0.20
N TYR A 88 1.41 13.77 -0.27
CA TYR A 88 0.71 13.53 -1.54
C TYR A 88 -0.76 13.16 -1.35
N GLY A 89 -1.24 13.01 -0.12
CA GLY A 89 -2.60 12.58 0.12
C GLY A 89 -2.87 11.19 -0.45
N VAL A 90 -4.14 10.92 -0.77
CA VAL A 90 -4.59 9.63 -1.31
C VAL A 90 -4.06 9.34 -2.73
N THR A 91 -3.61 10.36 -3.47
CA THR A 91 -3.17 10.24 -4.87
C THR A 91 -1.72 9.80 -5.06
N GLY A 92 -0.95 9.69 -3.97
CA GLY A 92 0.49 9.34 -4.01
C GLY A 92 0.89 8.31 -2.96
N ILE A 93 -0.04 7.46 -2.52
CA ILE A 93 0.18 6.43 -1.49
C ILE A 93 1.37 5.54 -1.83
N TRP A 94 1.41 5.00 -3.04
CA TRP A 94 2.47 4.09 -3.48
C TRP A 94 3.81 4.79 -3.61
N ALA A 95 3.82 6.00 -4.18
CA ALA A 95 5.02 6.81 -4.26
C ALA A 95 5.65 7.05 -2.88
N MET A 96 4.85 7.39 -1.86
CA MET A 96 5.37 7.57 -0.50
C MET A 96 5.92 6.29 0.11
N ILE A 97 5.24 5.16 -0.08
CA ILE A 97 5.72 3.86 0.40
C ILE A 97 7.11 3.56 -0.17
N LEU A 98 7.29 3.75 -1.48
CA LEU A 98 8.58 3.53 -2.14
C LEU A 98 9.65 4.53 -1.65
N GLU A 99 9.31 5.81 -1.50
CA GLU A 99 10.23 6.83 -0.97
C GLU A 99 10.74 6.44 0.44
N GLU A 100 9.88 5.98 1.34
CA GLU A 100 10.29 5.57 2.70
C GLU A 100 11.12 4.28 2.70
N ILE A 101 10.78 3.30 1.87
CA ILE A 101 11.56 2.07 1.71
C ILE A 101 12.97 2.39 1.16
N GLU A 102 13.06 3.28 0.16
CA GLU A 102 14.33 3.69 -0.43
C GLU A 102 15.20 4.46 0.58
N LYS A 103 14.60 5.35 1.38
CA LYS A 103 15.31 6.03 2.47
C LYS A 103 15.89 5.05 3.48
N ASP A 104 15.14 4.04 3.91
CA ASP A 104 15.63 3.03 4.86
C ASP A 104 16.81 2.23 4.28
N ARG A 105 16.70 1.75 3.03
CA ARG A 105 17.78 1.03 2.35
C ARG A 105 19.05 1.86 2.23
N ASN A 106 18.92 3.12 1.81
CA ASN A 106 20.05 4.05 1.69
C ASN A 106 20.72 4.37 3.05
N MET A 107 20.01 4.23 4.16
CA MET A 107 20.60 4.37 5.50
C MET A 107 21.31 3.09 5.96
N GLU A 108 20.89 1.92 5.49
CA GLU A 108 21.56 0.63 5.77
C GLU A 108 22.86 0.50 4.98
N ASP A 109 22.87 0.88 3.70
CA ASP A 109 24.07 0.81 2.85
C ASP A 109 25.20 1.77 3.29
N LYS A 110 24.89 2.73 4.17
CA LYS A 110 25.85 3.69 4.73
C LYS A 110 26.45 3.25 6.07
N LYS A 111 26.04 2.10 6.62
CA LYS A 111 26.56 1.55 7.88
C LYS A 111 27.63 0.50 7.62
#